data_AF-A0A7C4JMW4-F1
#
_entry.id   AF-A0A7C4JMW4-F1
#
_cell.length_a   1.000
_cell.length_b   1.000
_cell.length_c   1.000
_cell.angle_alpha   90.00
_cell.angle_beta   90.00
_cell.angle_gamma   90.00
#
_symmetry.space_group_name_H-M   'P 1'
#
loop_
_entity.id
_entity.type
_entity.pdbx_description
1 polymer ?
#
loop_
_entity_poly.entity_id
_entity_poly.type
_entity_poly.pdbx_seq_one_letter_code
_entity_poly.pdbx_strand_id
1 'polypeptide(L)'
;MDDNRSSEIYGYIASLEPVVRKHIVTYRVRVVSPGAGSWIIFMRNIPRKFKLGVFAKIKIVESKQMGEEKLIAEDVEFLENPKPCEFVESIIEEVSRGPVTIVSGWRDNNFFSLPVSDDEVLKRFSVELPVKVMCLFIESKRGLSLVSIMSSKEWRIVKRTLELIEMIEEYEEESDKKCREELGEVMYKINLE
;
A
#
# COMPACT_ATOMS: atom_id res chain seq x y z
N MET A 1 25.56 19.29 -8.88
CA MET A 1 25.80 17.85 -8.78
C MET A 1 24.86 17.36 -7.70
N ASP A 2 23.65 16.94 -8.10
CA ASP A 2 22.64 16.45 -7.17
C ASP A 2 23.03 15.03 -6.74
N ASP A 3 23.39 14.89 -5.47
CA ASP A 3 23.65 13.62 -4.80
C ASP A 3 22.30 12.93 -4.56
N ASN A 4 21.68 12.44 -5.63
CA ASN A 4 20.43 11.69 -5.58
C ASN A 4 20.74 10.31 -4.98
N ARG A 5 20.71 10.21 -3.65
CA ARG A 5 20.92 8.95 -2.94
C ARG A 5 19.69 8.06 -3.15
N SER A 6 19.72 7.25 -4.21
CA SER A 6 18.74 6.19 -4.40
C SER A 6 18.91 5.15 -3.29
N SER A 7 17.84 4.89 -2.55
CA SER A 7 17.79 3.87 -1.49
C SER A 7 16.72 2.83 -1.81
N GLU A 8 16.83 1.63 -1.24
CA GLU A 8 15.84 0.57 -1.40
C GLU A 8 15.10 0.34 -0.08
N ILE A 9 13.77 0.27 -0.15
CA ILE A 9 12.89 -0.06 0.98
C ILE A 9 12.23 -1.41 0.70
N TYR A 10 12.21 -2.27 1.71
CA TYR A 10 11.57 -3.58 1.66
C TYR A 10 10.48 -3.63 2.73
N GLY A 11 9.23 -3.88 2.35
CA GLY A 11 8.14 -3.95 3.32
C GLY A 11 6.78 -4.28 2.72
N TYR A 12 5.80 -4.48 3.60
CA TYR A 12 4.42 -4.70 3.23
C TYR A 12 3.71 -3.37 2.96
N ILE A 13 2.90 -3.35 1.91
CA ILE A 13 2.07 -2.19 1.57
C ILE A 13 0.86 -2.16 2.52
N ALA A 14 0.85 -1.23 3.46
CA ALA A 14 -0.13 -1.18 4.54
C ALA A 14 -1.32 -0.24 4.26
N SER A 15 -1.14 0.78 3.40
CA SER A 15 -2.23 1.65 2.99
C SER A 15 -1.93 2.37 1.67
N LEU A 16 -3.00 2.84 1.03
CA LEU A 16 -2.98 3.61 -0.20
C LEU A 16 -3.97 4.76 -0.07
N GLU A 17 -3.52 5.99 -0.29
CA GLU A 17 -4.35 7.19 -0.28
C GLU A 17 -4.09 8.05 -1.52
N PRO A 18 -5.08 8.27 -2.40
CA PRO A 18 -4.91 9.20 -3.51
C PRO A 18 -4.88 10.65 -2.97
N VAL A 19 -3.88 11.40 -3.43
CA VAL A 19 -3.65 12.80 -3.09
C VAL A 19 -3.68 13.60 -4.39
N VAL A 20 -4.70 14.45 -4.52
CA VAL A 20 -4.84 15.35 -5.68
C VAL A 20 -4.24 16.69 -5.33
N ARG A 21 -3.25 17.14 -6.11
CA ARG A 21 -2.69 18.50 -6.02
C ARG A 21 -2.54 19.10 -7.41
N LYS A 22 -3.09 20.30 -7.62
CA LYS A 22 -2.98 21.03 -8.89
C LYS A 22 -3.30 20.15 -10.12
N HIS A 23 -4.36 19.35 -10.03
CA HIS A 23 -4.80 18.39 -11.07
C HIS A 23 -3.90 17.18 -11.33
N ILE A 24 -2.82 17.00 -10.56
CA ILE A 24 -1.99 15.80 -10.60
C ILE A 24 -2.42 14.88 -9.46
N VAL A 25 -2.73 13.63 -9.79
CA VAL A 25 -2.98 12.57 -8.81
C VAL A 25 -1.64 11.94 -8.45
N THR A 26 -1.36 11.87 -7.15
CA THR A 26 -0.24 11.10 -6.60
C THR A 26 -0.79 10.18 -5.53
N TYR A 27 -0.14 9.06 -5.31
CA TYR A 27 -0.57 8.06 -4.34
C TYR A 27 0.36 8.09 -3.15
N ARG A 28 -0.17 8.42 -1.97
CA ARG A 28 0.52 8.29 -0.70
C ARG A 28 0.39 6.84 -0.26
N VAL A 29 1.49 6.11 -0.33
CA VAL A 29 1.57 4.68 0.00
C VAL A 29 2.34 4.51 1.28
N ARG A 30 1.78 3.77 2.23
CA ARG A 30 2.46 3.42 3.47
C ARG A 30 3.07 2.04 3.35
N VAL A 31 4.35 1.93 3.67
CA VAL A 31 5.10 0.67 3.62
C VAL A 31 5.66 0.37 4.98
N VAL A 32 5.42 -0.84 5.48
CA VAL A 32 5.82 -1.27 6.82
C VAL A 32 6.79 -2.46 6.70
N SER A 33 8.00 -2.28 7.19
CA SER A 33 9.02 -3.32 7.22
C SER A 33 9.10 -3.94 8.62
N PRO A 34 8.93 -5.27 8.75
CA PRO A 34 9.04 -5.95 10.03
C PRO A 34 10.39 -5.66 10.71
N GLY A 35 10.37 -4.95 11.83
CA GLY A 35 11.55 -4.68 12.65
C GLY A 35 12.40 -3.47 12.24
N ALA A 36 12.10 -2.81 11.12
CA ALA A 36 12.82 -1.60 10.67
C ALA A 36 11.96 -0.32 10.75
N GLY A 37 10.63 -0.44 10.66
CA GLY A 37 9.71 0.69 10.83
C GLY A 37 8.75 0.86 9.67
N SER A 38 8.28 2.09 9.46
CA SER A 38 7.36 2.41 8.37
C SER A 38 7.73 3.69 7.64
N TRP A 39 7.45 3.73 6.35
CA TRP A 39 7.70 4.88 5.48
C TRP A 39 6.44 5.27 4.73
N ILE A 40 6.35 6.57 4.43
CA ILE A 40 5.37 7.13 3.53
C ILE A 40 6.08 7.43 2.21
N ILE A 41 5.66 6.74 1.16
CA ILE A 41 6.25 6.81 -0.17
C ILE A 41 5.18 7.35 -1.12
N PHE A 42 5.57 8.30 -1.97
CA PHE A 42 4.70 8.87 -2.99
C PHE A 42 4.94 8.17 -4.32
N MET A 43 3.88 7.62 -4.91
CA MET A 43 3.90 7.02 -6.24
C MET A 43 3.13 7.91 -7.22
N ARG A 44 3.64 8.06 -8.44
CA ARG A 44 2.92 8.78 -9.51
C ARG A 44 1.92 7.86 -10.22
N ASN A 45 2.33 6.62 -10.43
CA ASN A 45 1.52 5.57 -11.04
C ASN A 45 1.43 4.40 -10.05
N ILE A 46 0.31 3.67 -10.09
CA ILE A 46 0.18 2.42 -9.39
C ILE A 46 0.69 1.31 -10.33
N PRO A 47 1.66 0.50 -9.89
CA PRO A 47 2.19 -0.58 -10.72
C PRO A 47 1.20 -1.75 -10.80
N ARG A 48 1.36 -2.56 -11.85
CA ARG A 48 0.54 -3.76 -12.06
C ARG A 48 0.60 -4.70 -10.88
N LYS A 49 -0.55 -5.32 -10.55
CA LYS A 49 -0.71 -6.24 -9.41
C LYS A 49 -0.58 -5.57 -8.03
N PHE A 50 -0.65 -4.24 -7.96
CA PHE A 50 -0.67 -3.56 -6.67
C PHE A 50 -1.85 -4.02 -5.83
N LYS A 51 -1.54 -4.51 -4.62
CA LYS A 51 -2.51 -4.91 -3.62
C LYS A 51 -2.03 -4.42 -2.26
N LEU A 52 -2.95 -4.21 -1.31
CA LEU A 52 -2.52 -4.03 0.07
C LEU A 52 -2.13 -5.38 0.67
N GLY A 53 -1.20 -5.35 1.62
CA GLY A 53 -0.71 -6.52 2.34
C GLY A 53 0.28 -7.38 1.55
N VAL A 54 0.67 -7.00 0.34
CA VAL A 54 1.78 -7.64 -0.39
C VAL A 54 3.12 -7.05 0.03
N PHE A 55 4.16 -7.87 -0.02
CA PHE A 55 5.53 -7.44 0.23
C PHE A 55 6.14 -6.89 -1.06
N ALA A 56 6.83 -5.76 -0.96
CA ALA A 56 7.45 -5.11 -2.11
C ALA A 56 8.85 -4.61 -1.79
N LYS A 57 9.71 -4.66 -2.80
CA LYS A 57 10.95 -3.90 -2.89
C LYS A 57 10.65 -2.61 -3.65
N ILE A 58 11.00 -1.47 -3.07
CA ILE A 58 10.72 -0.15 -3.64
C ILE A 58 12.00 0.65 -3.71
N LYS A 59 12.40 1.04 -4.91
CA LYS A 59 13.50 1.96 -5.12
C LYS A 59 12.96 3.38 -4.94
N ILE A 60 13.58 4.13 -4.03
CA ILE A 60 13.15 5.49 -3.67
C ILE A 60 14.23 6.52 -3.96
N VAL A 61 13.77 7.73 -4.26
CA VAL A 61 14.58 8.94 -4.26
C VAL A 61 13.98 9.98 -3.33
N GLU A 62 14.85 10.71 -2.65
CA GLU A 62 14.46 11.86 -1.84
C GLU A 62 14.24 13.07 -2.76
N SER A 63 13.07 13.68 -2.66
CA SER A 63 12.73 14.88 -3.40
C SER A 63 12.37 16.02 -2.46
N LYS A 64 12.99 17.18 -2.70
CA LYS A 64 12.75 18.43 -1.94
C LYS A 64 11.88 19.43 -2.70
N GLN A 65 11.22 19.00 -3.78
CA GLN A 65 10.53 19.89 -4.72
C GLN A 65 9.38 20.74 -4.12
N MET A 66 9.01 20.56 -2.85
CA MET A 66 7.95 21.33 -2.18
C MET A 66 8.27 21.78 -0.75
N GLY A 67 9.55 21.96 -0.40
CA GLY A 67 9.95 22.45 0.93
C GLY A 67 9.86 21.42 2.06
N GLU A 68 9.30 20.24 1.79
CA GLU A 68 9.35 19.04 2.63
C GLU A 68 10.05 17.93 1.85
N GLU A 69 10.91 17.18 2.55
CA GLU A 69 11.59 16.00 2.00
C GLU A 69 10.58 14.86 1.86
N LYS A 70 10.41 14.37 0.63
CA LYS A 70 9.47 13.28 0.30
C LYS A 70 10.21 12.14 -0.36
N LEU A 71 9.83 10.92 0.02
CA LEU A 71 10.26 9.71 -0.65
C LEU A 71 9.38 9.48 -1.87
N ILE A 72 9.96 9.46 -3.05
CA ILE A 72 9.25 9.18 -4.31
C ILE A 72 9.69 7.80 -4.79
N ALA A 73 8.74 6.94 -5.13
CA ALA A 73 9.04 5.65 -5.76
C ALA A 73 9.50 5.88 -7.21
N GLU A 74 10.69 5.39 -7.53
CA GLU A 74 11.16 5.25 -8.91
C GLU A 74 10.66 3.93 -9.51
N ASP A 75 10.73 2.85 -8.73
CA ASP A 75 10.40 1.50 -9.16
C ASP A 75 9.83 0.68 -8.00
N VAL A 76 8.96 -0.28 -8.34
CA VAL A 76 8.25 -1.14 -7.39
C VAL A 76 8.23 -2.57 -7.92
N GLU A 77 8.87 -3.47 -7.18
CA GLU A 77 8.88 -4.90 -7.45
C GLU A 77 8.11 -5.63 -6.35
N PHE A 78 7.05 -6.34 -6.74
CA PHE A 78 6.27 -7.17 -5.81
C PHE A 78 6.93 -8.52 -5.63
N LEU A 79 7.17 -8.89 -4.37
CA LEU A 79 7.81 -10.15 -4.01
C LEU A 79 6.75 -11.16 -3.56
N GLU A 80 6.79 -12.37 -4.11
CA GLU A 80 5.87 -13.46 -3.72
C GLU A 80 6.21 -14.06 -2.34
N ASN A 81 7.43 -13.81 -1.86
CA ASN A 81 7.91 -14.23 -0.55
C ASN A 81 8.50 -13.00 0.17
N PRO A 82 8.04 -12.65 1.38
CA PRO A 82 7.08 -13.36 2.24
C PRO A 82 5.63 -13.35 1.72
N LYS A 83 4.85 -14.32 2.20
CA LYS A 83 3.44 -14.52 1.81
C LYS A 83 2.65 -13.22 2.05
N PRO A 84 1.75 -12.83 1.13
CA PRO A 84 0.85 -11.70 1.35
C PRO A 84 0.05 -11.84 2.66
N CYS A 85 -0.09 -10.73 3.37
CA CYS A 85 -0.95 -10.59 4.52
C CYS A 85 -2.31 -10.06 4.07
N GLU A 86 -3.40 -10.60 4.59
CA GLU A 86 -4.74 -10.14 4.23
C GLU A 86 -5.31 -9.20 5.30
N PHE A 87 -6.15 -8.26 4.85
CA PHE A 87 -6.97 -7.51 5.78
C PHE A 87 -8.08 -8.42 6.31
N VAL A 88 -8.13 -8.55 7.62
CA VAL A 88 -9.12 -9.36 8.32
C VAL A 88 -10.04 -8.49 9.12
N GLU A 89 -11.29 -8.91 9.21
CA GLU A 89 -12.28 -8.26 10.04
C GLU A 89 -11.92 -8.49 11.52
N SER A 90 -11.97 -7.43 12.32
CA SER A 90 -11.61 -7.47 13.74
C SER A 90 -12.48 -6.54 14.55
N ILE A 91 -12.70 -6.90 15.81
CA ILE A 91 -13.40 -6.04 16.78
C ILE A 91 -12.34 -5.50 17.71
N ILE A 92 -12.17 -4.19 17.74
CA ILE A 92 -11.30 -3.52 18.71
C ILE A 92 -12.16 -3.21 19.93
N GLU A 93 -11.80 -3.77 21.08
CA GLU A 93 -12.56 -3.61 22.32
C GLU A 93 -11.98 -2.50 23.19
N GLU A 94 -10.66 -2.39 23.26
CA GLU A 94 -9.99 -1.46 24.15
C GLU A 94 -8.71 -0.91 23.52
N VAL A 95 -8.45 0.37 23.77
CA VAL A 95 -7.15 1.02 23.52
C VAL A 95 -6.67 1.62 24.84
N SER A 96 -5.76 0.92 25.50
CA SER A 96 -5.17 1.36 26.78
C SER A 96 -3.97 2.25 26.49
N ARG A 97 -4.06 3.53 26.86
CA ARG A 97 -3.00 4.51 26.67
C ARG A 97 -2.16 4.62 27.94
N GLY A 98 -0.92 4.14 27.88
CA GLY A 98 0.07 4.23 28.96
C GLY A 98 1.48 4.51 28.41
N PRO A 99 2.55 4.11 29.12
CA PRO A 99 3.92 4.20 28.60
C PRO A 99 4.12 3.44 27.27
N VAL A 100 3.31 2.40 27.06
CA VAL A 100 3.12 1.71 25.79
C VAL A 100 1.62 1.69 25.53
N THR A 101 1.19 2.04 24.32
CA THR A 101 -0.21 1.91 23.94
C THR A 101 -0.51 0.46 23.58
N ILE A 102 -1.52 -0.12 24.22
CA ILE A 102 -1.97 -1.49 23.98
C ILE A 102 -3.33 -1.44 23.28
N VAL A 103 -3.44 -2.17 22.17
CA VAL A 103 -4.70 -2.37 21.44
C VAL A 103 -5.15 -3.81 21.65
N SER A 104 -6.36 -3.97 22.16
CA SER A 104 -6.95 -5.27 22.46
C SER A 104 -8.25 -5.48 21.70
N GLY A 105 -8.52 -6.74 21.33
CA GLY A 105 -9.69 -7.06 20.54
C GLY A 105 -9.76 -8.52 20.11
N TRP A 106 -10.61 -8.77 19.13
CA TRP A 106 -10.89 -10.10 18.59
C TRP A 106 -10.61 -10.19 17.10
N ARG A 107 -9.98 -11.28 16.69
CA ARG A 107 -9.69 -11.66 15.31
C ARG A 107 -9.91 -13.17 15.18
N ASP A 108 -10.76 -13.60 14.24
CA ASP A 108 -11.03 -15.03 14.00
C ASP A 108 -11.40 -15.81 15.28
N ASN A 109 -12.24 -15.22 16.14
CA ASN A 109 -12.61 -15.74 17.48
C ASN A 109 -11.44 -15.93 18.47
N ASN A 110 -10.27 -15.38 18.18
CA ASN A 110 -9.13 -15.33 19.09
C ASN A 110 -8.96 -13.92 19.64
N PHE A 111 -8.81 -13.82 20.96
CA PHE A 111 -8.47 -12.56 21.60
C PHE A 111 -7.01 -12.20 21.32
N PHE A 112 -6.74 -10.94 21.03
CA PHE A 112 -5.39 -10.39 20.92
C PHE A 112 -5.26 -9.18 21.83
N SER A 113 -4.03 -8.97 22.31
CA SER A 113 -3.63 -7.74 23.00
C SER A 113 -2.20 -7.42 22.57
N LEU A 114 -2.04 -6.35 21.80
CA LEU A 114 -0.80 -6.05 21.11
C LEU A 114 -0.29 -4.64 21.47
N PRO A 115 1.01 -4.47 21.71
CA PRO A 115 1.61 -3.15 21.78
C PRO A 115 1.63 -2.50 20.40
N VAL A 116 1.19 -1.25 20.33
CA VAL A 116 1.19 -0.43 19.11
C VAL A 116 1.91 0.87 19.41
N SER A 117 3.08 1.05 18.79
CA SER A 117 3.88 2.27 18.87
C SER A 117 3.78 3.13 17.60
N ASP A 118 2.94 2.70 16.66
CA ASP A 118 2.84 3.26 15.33
C ASP A 118 1.77 4.37 15.29
N ASP A 119 2.21 5.61 15.30
CA ASP A 119 1.33 6.78 15.34
C ASP A 119 0.31 6.83 14.19
N GLU A 120 0.66 6.32 13.00
CA GLU A 120 -0.29 6.31 11.86
C GLU A 120 -1.44 5.34 12.11
N VAL A 121 -1.20 4.25 12.85
CA VAL A 121 -2.25 3.34 13.31
C VAL A 121 -3.01 3.97 14.47
N LEU A 122 -2.30 4.53 15.45
CA LEU A 122 -2.93 5.09 16.65
C LEU A 122 -3.88 6.25 16.36
N LYS A 123 -3.56 7.10 15.37
CA LYS A 123 -4.41 8.21 14.92
C LYS A 123 -5.77 7.75 14.36
N ARG A 124 -5.91 6.49 13.93
CA ARG A 124 -7.17 5.94 13.42
C ARG A 124 -8.17 5.61 14.52
N PHE A 125 -7.74 5.53 15.78
CA PHE A 125 -8.63 5.29 16.92
C PHE A 125 -9.23 6.59 17.47
N SER A 126 -10.08 7.23 16.66
CA SER A 126 -10.89 8.39 17.08
C SER A 126 -12.37 8.05 17.30
N VAL A 127 -12.71 6.77 17.26
CA VAL A 127 -14.08 6.24 17.36
C VAL A 127 -14.36 5.66 18.73
N GLU A 128 -15.64 5.67 19.12
CA GLU A 128 -16.13 4.96 20.31
C GLU A 128 -15.90 3.44 20.18
N LEU A 129 -15.48 2.82 21.27
CA LEU A 129 -15.21 1.38 21.36
C LEU A 129 -16.36 0.67 22.09
N PRO A 130 -16.66 -0.61 21.78
CA PRO A 130 -15.98 -1.45 20.79
C PRO A 130 -16.34 -1.07 19.35
N VAL A 131 -15.38 -1.27 18.42
CA VAL A 131 -15.58 -0.95 17.00
C VAL A 131 -15.14 -2.08 16.08
N LYS A 132 -15.95 -2.34 15.05
CA LYS A 132 -15.69 -3.33 14.01
C LYS A 132 -14.95 -2.70 12.83
N VAL A 133 -13.75 -3.18 12.53
CA VAL A 133 -12.81 -2.59 11.56
C VAL A 133 -12.10 -3.69 10.77
N MET A 134 -11.46 -3.30 9.67
CA MET A 134 -10.54 -4.15 8.93
C MET A 134 -9.12 -3.83 9.37
N CYS A 135 -8.41 -4.87 9.81
CA CYS A 135 -7.05 -4.77 10.31
C CYS A 135 -6.09 -5.54 9.42
N LEU A 136 -4.92 -4.98 9.15
CA LEU A 136 -3.79 -5.72 8.58
C LEU A 136 -2.85 -6.09 9.71
N PHE A 137 -2.60 -7.38 9.85
CA PHE A 137 -1.61 -7.90 10.77
C PHE A 137 -0.43 -8.50 10.00
N ILE A 138 0.77 -8.31 10.52
CA ILE A 138 1.98 -8.95 9.99
C ILE A 138 2.56 -9.85 11.07
N GLU A 139 2.78 -11.11 10.71
CA GLU A 139 3.50 -12.07 11.54
C GLU A 139 5.00 -11.98 11.26
N SER A 140 5.79 -11.89 12.32
CA SER A 140 7.24 -11.88 12.26
C SER A 140 7.82 -12.81 13.31
N LYS A 141 9.14 -13.02 13.30
CA LYS A 141 9.84 -13.76 14.38
C LYS A 141 9.62 -13.15 15.78
N ARG A 142 9.24 -11.87 15.86
CA ARG A 142 8.96 -11.15 17.10
C ARG A 142 7.50 -11.25 17.55
N GLY A 143 6.65 -11.94 16.78
CA GLY A 143 5.22 -12.07 17.04
C GLY A 143 4.37 -11.30 16.03
N LEU A 144 3.09 -11.18 16.36
CA LEU A 144 2.06 -10.51 15.57
C LEU A 144 2.13 -8.99 15.78
N SER A 145 2.02 -8.22 14.70
CA SER A 145 1.99 -6.76 14.74
C SER A 145 0.77 -6.23 14.00
N LEU A 146 0.04 -5.30 14.60
CA LEU A 146 -1.04 -4.55 13.96
C LEU A 146 -0.46 -3.35 13.23
N VAL A 147 -0.61 -3.31 11.90
CA VAL A 147 0.09 -2.31 11.07
C VAL A 147 -0.84 -1.43 10.25
N SER A 148 -2.12 -1.77 10.14
CA SER A 148 -3.11 -0.92 9.48
C SER A 148 -4.49 -1.19 10.03
N ILE A 149 -5.29 -0.13 10.11
CA ILE A 149 -6.68 -0.17 10.56
C ILE A 149 -7.48 0.74 9.66
N MET A 150 -8.63 0.25 9.23
CA MET A 150 -9.59 1.04 8.46
C MET A 150 -11.00 0.59 8.79
N SER A 151 -11.94 1.51 8.74
CA SER A 151 -13.36 1.18 8.83
C SER A 151 -13.77 0.24 7.69
N SER A 152 -14.84 -0.52 7.91
CA SER A 152 -15.43 -1.36 6.85
C SER A 152 -15.80 -0.55 5.60
N LYS A 153 -16.16 0.72 5.76
CA LYS A 153 -16.46 1.64 4.66
C LYS A 153 -15.22 2.01 3.87
N GLU A 154 -14.13 2.39 4.54
CA GLU A 154 -12.84 2.69 3.91
C GLU A 154 -12.30 1.48 3.16
N TRP A 155 -12.34 0.29 3.77
CA TRP A 155 -11.89 -0.94 3.10
C TRP A 155 -12.65 -1.23 1.82
N ARG A 156 -13.98 -1.08 1.82
CA ARG A 156 -14.80 -1.24 0.62
C ARG A 156 -14.42 -0.25 -0.49
N ILE A 157 -14.10 0.99 -0.13
CA ILE A 157 -13.67 2.01 -1.10
C ILE A 157 -12.32 1.61 -1.69
N VAL A 158 -11.34 1.30 -0.84
CA VAL A 158 -10.01 0.87 -1.25
C VAL A 158 -10.08 -0.36 -2.15
N LYS A 159 -10.84 -1.38 -1.75
CA LYS A 159 -11.02 -2.61 -2.54
C LYS A 159 -11.56 -2.30 -3.94
N ARG A 160 -12.62 -1.49 -4.04
CA ARG A 160 -13.17 -1.06 -5.34
C ARG A 160 -12.20 -0.23 -6.15
N THR A 161 -11.41 0.63 -5.51
CA THR A 161 -10.38 1.42 -6.21
C THR A 161 -9.32 0.51 -6.81
N LEU A 162 -8.86 -0.51 -6.07
CA LEU A 162 -7.89 -1.48 -6.57
C LEU A 162 -8.48 -2.31 -7.73
N GLU A 163 -9.73 -2.76 -7.62
CA GLU A 163 -10.43 -3.45 -8.71
C GLU A 163 -10.54 -2.58 -9.98
N LEU A 164 -10.85 -1.29 -9.83
CA LEU A 164 -10.91 -0.37 -10.97
C LEU A 164 -9.53 -0.13 -11.61
N ILE A 165 -8.48 -0.04 -10.80
CA ILE A 165 -7.10 0.10 -11.31
C ILE A 165 -6.73 -1.15 -12.12
N GLU A 166 -7.00 -2.35 -11.59
CA GLU A 166 -6.75 -3.62 -12.28
C GLU A 166 -7.49 -3.68 -13.62
N MET A 167 -8.77 -3.28 -13.67
CA MET A 167 -9.54 -3.21 -14.92
C MET A 167 -8.97 -2.21 -15.95
N ILE A 168 -8.50 -1.04 -15.50
CA ILE A 168 -7.88 -0.05 -16.39
C ILE A 168 -6.60 -0.62 -17.00
N GLU A 169 -5.77 -1.28 -16.19
CA GLU A 169 -4.52 -1.90 -16.64
C GLU A 169 -4.77 -3.03 -17.66
N GLU A 170 -5.78 -3.87 -17.42
CA GLU A 170 -6.19 -4.93 -18.36
C GLU A 170 -6.64 -4.35 -19.70
N TYR A 171 -7.44 -3.27 -19.67
CA TYR A 171 -7.89 -2.59 -20.87
C TYR A 171 -6.74 -1.94 -21.66
N GLU A 172 -5.81 -1.28 -20.97
CA GLU A 172 -4.61 -0.70 -21.60
C GLU A 172 -3.77 -1.79 -22.28
N GLU A 173 -3.61 -2.97 -21.65
CA GLU A 173 -2.87 -4.08 -22.25
C GLU A 173 -3.55 -4.65 -23.50
N GLU A 174 -4.87 -4.83 -23.46
CA GLU A 174 -5.64 -5.29 -24.61
C GLU A 174 -5.55 -4.28 -25.77
N SER A 175 -5.63 -2.99 -25.45
CA SER A 175 -5.47 -1.90 -26.42
C SER A 175 -4.08 -1.90 -27.05
N ASP A 176 -3.02 -1.98 -26.23
CA ASP A 176 -1.63 -2.02 -26.71
C ASP A 176 -1.34 -3.26 -27.56
N LYS A 177 -1.97 -4.39 -27.24
CA LYS A 177 -1.88 -5.61 -28.05
C LYS A 177 -2.53 -5.41 -29.42
N LYS A 178 -3.76 -4.88 -29.47
CA LYS A 178 -4.46 -4.59 -30.73
C LYS A 178 -3.69 -3.60 -31.60
N CYS A 179 -3.20 -2.51 -31.02
CA CYS A 179 -2.36 -1.53 -31.73
C CYS A 179 -1.11 -2.18 -32.35
N ARG A 180 -0.44 -3.09 -31.63
CA ARG A 180 0.73 -3.80 -32.16
C ARG A 180 0.40 -4.76 -33.29
N GLU A 181 -0.73 -5.45 -33.21
CA GLU A 181 -1.23 -6.33 -34.26
C GLU A 181 -1.56 -5.54 -35.53
N GLU A 182 -2.33 -4.45 -35.41
CA GLU A 182 -2.68 -3.58 -36.54
C GLU A 182 -1.45 -2.93 -37.20
N LEU A 183 -0.50 -2.42 -36.39
CA LEU A 183 0.77 -1.88 -36.91
C LEU A 183 1.60 -2.94 -37.65
N GLY A 184 1.61 -4.17 -37.14
CA GLY A 184 2.26 -5.30 -37.79
C GLY A 184 1.65 -5.61 -39.16
N GLU A 185 0.32 -5.60 -39.27
CA GLU A 185 -0.37 -5.81 -40.55
C GLU A 185 -0.10 -4.70 -41.57
N VAL A 186 -0.07 -3.44 -41.12
CA VAL A 186 0.26 -2.29 -41.97
C VAL A 186 1.70 -2.38 -42.47
N MET A 187 2.66 -2.69 -41.59
CA MET A 187 4.06 -2.88 -41.98
C MET A 187 4.25 -4.03 -42.97
N TYR A 188 3.51 -5.14 -42.79
CA TYR A 188 3.56 -6.27 -43.71
C TYR A 188 3.06 -5.89 -45.11
N LYS A 189 1.98 -5.10 -45.20
CA LYS A 189 1.45 -4.60 -46.48
C LYS A 189 2.42 -3.65 -47.17
N ILE A 190 3.09 -2.77 -46.43
CA ILE A 190 4.07 -1.82 -46.99
C ILE A 190 5.32 -2.56 -47.54
N ASN A 191 5.74 -3.66 -46.91
CA ASN A 191 6.91 -4.42 -47.37
C ASN A 191 6.63 -5.38 -48.54
N LEU A 192 5.37 -5.49 -48.99
CA LEU A 192 4.95 -6.30 -50.14
C LEU A 192 4.75 -5.47 -51.42
N GLU A 193 4.80 -4.15 -51.33
CA GLU A 193 4.83 -3.20 -52.46
C GLU A 193 6.26 -2.75 -52.77
#